data_AF-H6VNB9-F1
#
_entry.id   AF-H6VNB9-F1
#
_cell.length_a   1.000
_cell.length_b   1.000
_cell.length_c   1.000
_cell.angle_alpha   90.00
_cell.angle_beta   90.00
_cell.angle_gamma   90.00
#
_symmetry.space_group_name_H-M   'P 1'
#
loop_
_entity.id
_entity.type
_entity.pdbx_description
1 polymer ?
#
loop_
_entity_poly.entity_id
_entity_poly.type
_entity_poly.pdbx_seq_one_letter_code
_entity_poly.pdbx_strand_id
1 'polypeptide(L)'
;MKTATAPLPPLRSVKVLDQLRERIRYLHYSLRTEQAYVHWVRAFIRFHGVRHPATLGSSEVEAFLSWLANERKVSVSTHRQALAALLFFYGKVLCTDLPWLQEIGRPRPSRRLPVVLTPDEVVRILGFLEGEHRLFAQLLYGTGMRISEGLQLRVKDLDFDHGTIIV
;
A
#
# COMPACT_ATOMS: atom_id res chain seq x y z
N MET A 1 -20.81 5.21 -20.86
CA MET A 1 -20.01 6.42 -21.21
C MET A 1 -18.70 6.36 -20.43
N LYS A 2 -17.55 6.14 -21.09
CA LYS A 2 -16.24 6.28 -20.46
C LYS A 2 -16.03 7.77 -20.18
N THR A 3 -16.06 8.17 -18.92
CA THR A 3 -15.67 9.53 -18.52
C THR A 3 -14.24 9.78 -18.98
N ALA A 4 -14.06 10.71 -19.92
CA ALA A 4 -12.76 11.14 -20.38
C ALA A 4 -11.98 11.64 -19.15
N THR A 5 -10.95 10.90 -18.74
CA THR A 5 -10.08 11.30 -17.65
C THR A 5 -9.31 12.53 -18.15
N ALA A 6 -9.36 13.63 -17.41
CA ALA A 6 -8.59 14.83 -17.75
C ALA A 6 -7.11 14.47 -17.99
N PRO A 7 -6.45 15.06 -19.00
CA PRO A 7 -5.08 14.72 -19.34
C PRO A 7 -4.17 15.02 -18.14
N LEU A 8 -3.34 14.05 -17.77
CA LEU A 8 -2.41 14.18 -16.66
C LEU A 8 -1.26 15.12 -17.07
N PRO A 9 -0.74 15.97 -16.17
CA PRO A 9 0.29 16.93 -16.49
C PRO A 9 1.58 16.23 -16.97
N PRO A 10 2.38 16.88 -17.83
CA PRO A 10 3.64 16.33 -18.29
C PRO A 10 4.60 16.13 -17.11
N LEU A 11 5.33 15.02 -17.16
CA LEU A 11 6.35 14.68 -16.16
C LEU A 11 7.60 15.51 -16.39
N ARG A 12 8.18 16.06 -15.34
CA ARG A 12 9.41 16.89 -15.40
C ARG A 12 10.67 16.09 -15.11
N SER A 13 10.54 15.04 -14.31
CA SER A 13 11.68 14.23 -13.88
C SER A 13 12.28 13.40 -15.03
N VAL A 14 13.61 13.32 -15.11
CA VAL A 14 14.32 12.49 -16.11
C VAL A 14 14.33 11.01 -15.70
N LYS A 15 14.48 10.72 -14.40
CA LYS A 15 14.58 9.35 -13.89
C LYS A 15 13.19 8.73 -13.75
N VAL A 16 13.02 7.51 -14.25
CA VAL A 16 11.74 6.77 -14.24
C VAL A 16 11.13 6.63 -12.84
N LEU A 17 11.94 6.35 -11.82
CA LEU A 17 11.42 6.24 -10.45
C LEU A 17 11.01 7.60 -9.87
N ASP A 18 11.61 8.70 -10.32
CA ASP A 18 11.23 10.05 -9.88
C ASP A 18 9.95 10.51 -10.60
N GLN A 19 9.78 10.14 -11.87
CA GLN A 19 8.52 10.31 -12.60
C GLN A 19 7.35 9.59 -11.90
N LEU A 20 7.60 8.37 -11.40
CA LEU A 20 6.61 7.64 -10.61
C LEU A 20 6.24 8.40 -9.33
N ARG A 21 7.23 8.90 -8.58
CA ARG A 21 6.98 9.70 -7.36
C ARG A 21 6.20 10.97 -7.68
N GLU A 22 6.59 11.68 -8.73
CA GLU A 22 5.93 12.91 -9.21
C GLU A 22 4.46 12.64 -9.49
N ARG A 23 4.15 11.55 -10.22
CA ARG A 23 2.76 11.17 -10.53
C ARG A 23 1.96 10.77 -9.29
N ILE A 24 2.56 10.01 -8.37
CA ILE A 24 1.90 9.58 -7.12
C ILE A 24 1.56 10.80 -6.25
N ARG A 25 2.49 11.74 -6.12
CA ARG A 25 2.29 12.98 -5.34
C ARG A 25 1.28 13.92 -5.98
N TYR A 26 1.31 14.07 -7.30
CA TYR A 26 0.32 14.85 -8.04
C TYR A 26 -1.11 14.33 -7.82
N LEU A 27 -1.26 13.01 -7.74
CA LEU A 27 -2.55 12.37 -7.47
C LEU A 27 -2.87 12.26 -5.97
N HIS A 28 -2.09 12.90 -5.10
CA HIS A 28 -2.29 12.94 -3.65
C HIS A 28 -2.38 11.57 -2.96
N TYR A 29 -1.67 10.57 -3.50
CA TYR A 29 -1.56 9.28 -2.83
C TYR A 29 -0.67 9.38 -1.59
N SER A 30 -0.90 8.48 -0.62
CA SER A 30 -0.11 8.42 0.60
C SER A 30 1.37 8.11 0.34
N LEU A 31 2.25 8.59 1.22
CA LEU A 31 3.68 8.26 1.18
C LEU A 31 3.93 6.74 1.24
N ARG A 32 3.08 6.00 1.96
CA ARG A 32 3.15 4.54 2.03
C ARG A 32 2.89 3.89 0.66
N THR A 33 1.97 4.45 -0.12
CA THR A 33 1.73 4.01 -1.50
C THR A 33 2.92 4.33 -2.39
N GLU A 34 3.52 5.53 -2.25
CA GLU A 34 4.76 5.89 -2.96
C GLU A 34 5.87 4.86 -2.73
N GLN A 35 6.16 4.57 -1.46
CA GLN A 35 7.20 3.61 -1.08
C GLN A 35 6.93 2.22 -1.66
N ALA A 36 5.70 1.72 -1.53
CA ALA A 36 5.31 0.43 -2.07
C ALA A 36 5.44 0.37 -3.59
N TYR A 37 4.97 1.38 -4.30
CA TYR A 37 4.98 1.37 -5.77
C TYR A 37 6.41 1.52 -6.31
N VAL A 38 7.21 2.41 -5.72
CA VAL A 38 8.63 2.55 -6.07
C VAL A 38 9.38 1.24 -5.79
N HIS A 39 9.09 0.54 -4.69
CA HIS A 39 9.68 -0.76 -4.39
C HIS A 39 9.38 -1.78 -5.50
N TRP A 40 8.10 -1.95 -5.86
CA TRP A 40 7.69 -2.94 -6.85
C TRP A 40 8.17 -2.63 -8.27
N VAL A 41 8.11 -1.37 -8.69
CA VAL A 41 8.62 -0.96 -10.01
C VAL A 41 10.14 -1.13 -10.09
N ARG A 42 10.87 -0.82 -9.01
CA ARG A 42 12.31 -1.08 -8.94
C ARG A 42 12.62 -2.58 -9.00
N ALA A 43 11.86 -3.41 -8.28
CA ALA A 43 12.05 -4.86 -8.30
C ALA A 43 11.80 -5.44 -9.70
N PHE A 44 10.76 -4.98 -10.39
CA PHE A 44 10.44 -5.33 -11.77
C PHE A 44 11.58 -4.97 -12.74
N ILE A 45 12.09 -3.73 -12.68
CA ILE A 45 13.23 -3.28 -13.50
C ILE A 45 14.45 -4.17 -13.27
N ARG A 46 14.75 -4.49 -12.01
CA ARG A 46 15.91 -5.33 -11.66
C ARG A 46 15.75 -6.77 -12.14
N PHE A 47 14.56 -7.35 -12.03
CA PHE A 47 14.26 -8.68 -12.53
C PHE A 47 14.53 -8.78 -14.04
N HIS A 48 14.23 -7.72 -14.79
CA HIS A 48 14.46 -7.65 -16.24
C HIS A 48 15.83 -7.11 -16.65
N GLY A 49 16.83 -7.14 -15.75
CA GLY A 49 18.21 -6.75 -16.08
C GLY A 49 18.42 -5.24 -16.28
N VAL A 50 17.64 -4.40 -15.60
CA VAL A 50 17.74 -2.92 -15.67
C VAL A 50 17.41 -2.36 -17.06
N ARG A 51 16.60 -3.08 -17.83
CA ARG A 51 16.01 -2.58 -19.09
C ARG A 51 15.00 -1.47 -18.79
N HIS A 52 14.87 -0.53 -19.72
CA HIS A 52 13.92 0.58 -19.58
C HIS A 52 12.47 0.05 -19.63
N PRO A 53 11.61 0.31 -18.63
CA PRO A 53 10.26 -0.27 -18.58
C PRO A 53 9.36 0.01 -19.78
N ALA A 54 9.59 1.11 -20.51
CA ALA A 54 8.84 1.41 -21.73
C ALA A 54 9.07 0.39 -22.86
N THR A 55 10.15 -0.41 -22.80
CA THR A 55 10.40 -1.51 -23.75
C THR A 55 9.94 -2.86 -23.23
N LEU A 56 9.29 -2.91 -22.06
CA LEU A 56 8.80 -4.13 -21.41
C LEU A 56 7.27 -4.15 -21.49
N GLY A 57 6.69 -5.26 -21.90
CA GLY A 57 5.26 -5.39 -22.17
C GLY A 57 4.57 -6.43 -21.30
N SER A 58 3.56 -7.09 -21.89
CA SER A 58 2.72 -8.10 -21.24
C SER A 58 3.51 -9.28 -20.72
N SER A 59 4.28 -9.89 -21.61
CA SER A 59 5.14 -11.03 -21.33
C SER A 59 6.05 -10.78 -20.13
N GLU A 60 6.65 -9.60 -20.05
CA GLU A 60 7.56 -9.23 -18.97
C GLU A 60 6.84 -9.06 -17.63
N VAL A 61 5.67 -8.44 -17.65
CA VAL A 61 4.83 -8.28 -16.45
C VAL A 61 4.36 -9.64 -15.95
N GLU A 62 3.86 -10.50 -16.83
CA GLU A 62 3.41 -11.86 -16.47
C GLU A 62 4.57 -12.72 -15.97
N ALA A 63 5.74 -12.67 -16.61
CA ALA A 63 6.93 -13.39 -16.16
C ALA A 63 7.34 -12.95 -14.74
N PHE A 64 7.35 -11.65 -14.46
CA PHE A 64 7.69 -11.14 -13.12
C PHE A 64 6.66 -11.55 -12.06
N LEU A 65 5.37 -11.44 -12.37
CA LEU A 65 4.31 -11.82 -11.43
C LEU A 65 4.29 -13.34 -11.18
N SER A 66 4.55 -14.15 -12.22
CA SER A 66 4.69 -15.60 -12.11
C SER A 66 5.89 -16.00 -11.27
N TRP A 67 7.03 -15.33 -11.47
CA TRP A 67 8.21 -15.49 -10.63
C TRP A 67 7.92 -15.18 -9.15
N LEU A 68 7.18 -14.10 -8.87
CA LEU A 68 6.77 -13.78 -7.51
C LEU A 68 5.91 -14.88 -6.87
N ALA A 69 4.96 -15.43 -7.63
CA ALA A 69 4.04 -16.45 -7.15
C ALA A 69 4.73 -17.82 -6.97
N ASN A 70 5.51 -18.26 -7.95
CA ASN A 70 6.01 -19.64 -8.02
C ASN A 70 7.35 -19.80 -7.30
N GLU A 71 8.28 -18.87 -7.50
CA GLU A 71 9.64 -18.97 -6.96
C GLU A 71 9.75 -18.27 -5.62
N ARG A 72 9.23 -17.04 -5.51
CA ARG A 72 9.27 -16.27 -4.27
C ARG A 72 8.14 -16.62 -3.29
N LYS A 73 7.15 -17.41 -3.73
CA LYS A 73 6.02 -17.91 -2.93
C LYS A 73 5.35 -16.80 -2.11
N VAL A 74 5.22 -15.61 -2.72
CA VAL A 74 4.65 -14.45 -2.01
C VAL A 74 3.17 -14.65 -1.72
N SER A 75 2.66 -14.00 -0.67
CA SER A 75 1.24 -14.02 -0.38
C SER A 75 0.42 -13.38 -1.51
N VAL A 76 -0.86 -13.76 -1.60
CA VAL A 76 -1.82 -13.14 -2.53
C VAL A 76 -1.88 -11.62 -2.37
N SER A 77 -1.84 -11.10 -1.13
CA SER A 77 -1.84 -9.65 -0.88
C SER A 77 -0.59 -8.96 -1.45
N THR A 78 0.57 -9.59 -1.31
CA THR A 78 1.84 -9.09 -1.84
C THR A 78 1.83 -9.07 -3.37
N HIS A 79 1.38 -10.17 -4.00
CA HIS A 79 1.22 -10.25 -5.46
C HIS A 79 0.29 -9.15 -6.00
N ARG A 80 -0.84 -8.92 -5.33
CA ARG A 80 -1.79 -7.85 -5.72
C ARG A 80 -1.18 -6.47 -5.59
N GLN A 81 -0.34 -6.23 -4.57
CA GLN A 81 0.34 -4.96 -4.41
C GLN A 81 1.33 -4.71 -5.54
N ALA A 82 2.09 -5.73 -5.94
CA ALA A 82 2.98 -5.67 -7.09
C ALA A 82 2.22 -5.37 -8.39
N LEU A 83 1.14 -6.12 -8.66
CA LEU A 83 0.28 -5.91 -9.82
C LEU A 83 -0.32 -4.48 -9.84
N ALA A 84 -0.81 -3.99 -8.71
CA ALA A 84 -1.37 -2.64 -8.61
C ALA A 84 -0.32 -1.56 -8.89
N ALA A 85 0.92 -1.74 -8.42
CA ALA A 85 2.02 -0.82 -8.71
C ALA A 85 2.36 -0.78 -10.21
N LEU A 86 2.40 -1.94 -10.88
CA LEU A 86 2.67 -2.03 -12.31
C LEU A 86 1.53 -1.44 -13.15
N LEU A 87 0.27 -1.76 -12.81
CA LEU A 87 -0.92 -1.14 -13.43
C LEU A 87 -0.87 0.39 -13.35
N PHE A 88 -0.58 0.92 -12.16
CA PHE A 88 -0.45 2.36 -11.97
C PHE A 88 0.71 2.92 -12.80
N PHE A 89 1.88 2.27 -12.76
CA PHE A 89 3.05 2.75 -13.46
C PHE A 89 2.83 2.83 -14.97
N TYR A 90 2.32 1.77 -15.60
CA TYR A 90 2.08 1.80 -17.04
C TYR A 90 0.91 2.71 -17.44
N GLY A 91 -0.22 2.64 -16.73
CA GLY A 91 -1.41 3.41 -17.11
C GLY A 91 -1.34 4.89 -16.72
N LYS A 92 -0.65 5.22 -15.63
CA LYS A 92 -0.57 6.59 -15.10
C LYS A 92 0.80 7.22 -15.24
N VAL A 93 1.91 6.51 -15.47
CA VAL A 93 3.22 7.18 -15.66
C VAL A 93 3.63 7.13 -17.13
N LEU A 94 3.61 5.94 -17.74
CA LEU A 94 3.96 5.77 -19.16
C LEU A 94 2.82 6.07 -20.13
N CYS A 95 1.61 6.32 -19.61
CA CYS A 95 0.39 6.59 -20.39
C CYS A 95 0.17 5.55 -21.50
N THR A 96 0.53 4.29 -21.26
CA THR A 96 0.39 3.21 -22.23
C THR A 96 -0.98 2.57 -22.06
N ASP A 97 -1.75 2.48 -23.15
CA ASP A 97 -2.94 1.65 -23.19
C ASP A 97 -2.51 0.19 -23.23
N LEU A 98 -2.85 -0.56 -22.17
CA LEU A 98 -2.51 -1.98 -22.05
C LEU A 98 -3.80 -2.79 -21.87
N PRO A 99 -4.46 -3.17 -22.98
CA PRO A 99 -5.70 -3.95 -22.95
C PRO A 99 -5.54 -5.26 -22.16
N TRP A 100 -4.39 -5.92 -22.31
CA TRP A 100 -4.03 -7.18 -21.65
C TRP A 100 -3.86 -7.08 -20.13
N LEU A 101 -3.65 -5.89 -19.56
CA LEU A 101 -3.46 -5.74 -18.11
C LEU A 101 -4.75 -5.97 -17.32
N GLN A 102 -5.92 -5.91 -17.98
CA GLN A 102 -7.19 -6.33 -17.41
C GLN A 102 -7.39 -7.85 -17.44
N GLU A 103 -6.64 -8.56 -18.29
CA GLU A 103 -6.72 -10.01 -18.47
C GLU A 103 -5.81 -10.78 -17.50
N ILE A 104 -4.85 -10.09 -16.86
CA ILE A 104 -4.02 -10.68 -15.82
C ILE A 104 -4.91 -11.16 -14.65
N GLY A 105 -4.91 -12.47 -14.45
CA GLY A 105 -5.65 -13.13 -13.38
C GLY A 105 -5.34 -12.51 -12.01
N ARG A 106 -6.36 -11.91 -11.39
CA ARG A 106 -6.21 -11.35 -10.04
C ARG A 106 -6.40 -12.46 -9.02
N PRO A 107 -5.40 -12.76 -8.18
CA PRO A 107 -5.58 -13.80 -7.18
C PRO A 107 -6.69 -13.39 -6.19
N ARG A 108 -7.58 -14.35 -5.91
CA ARG A 108 -8.75 -14.16 -5.05
C ARG A 108 -8.27 -14.01 -3.60
N PRO A 109 -8.62 -12.91 -2.90
CA PRO A 109 -8.28 -12.79 -1.50
C PRO A 109 -9.07 -13.82 -0.69
N SER A 110 -8.37 -14.59 0.14
CA SER A 110 -9.01 -15.38 1.20
C SER A 110 -9.39 -14.43 2.34
N ARG A 111 -10.67 -14.40 2.71
CA ARG A 111 -11.13 -13.70 3.91
C ARG A 111 -10.79 -14.56 5.13
N ARG A 112 -9.85 -14.08 5.96
CA ARG A 112 -9.60 -14.67 7.28
C ARG A 112 -10.56 -14.05 8.28
N LEU A 113 -11.16 -14.88 9.14
CA LEU A 113 -11.91 -14.37 10.28
C LEU A 113 -10.93 -13.66 11.23
N PRO A 114 -11.28 -12.47 11.75
CA PRO A 114 -10.50 -11.82 12.79
C PRO A 114 -10.40 -12.75 14.00
N VAL A 115 -9.18 -12.97 14.49
CA VAL A 115 -8.96 -13.60 15.79
C VAL A 115 -8.95 -12.48 16.82
N VAL A 116 -9.83 -12.56 17.81
CA VAL A 116 -9.95 -11.58 18.89
C VAL A 116 -9.45 -12.17 20.20
N LEU A 117 -8.88 -11.31 21.04
CA LEU A 117 -8.46 -11.69 22.38
C LEU A 117 -9.67 -11.71 23.33
N THR A 118 -9.66 -12.65 24.25
CA THR A 118 -10.57 -12.66 25.40
C THR A 118 -10.21 -11.54 26.39
N PRO A 119 -11.16 -11.08 27.22
CA PRO A 119 -10.87 -10.09 28.26
C PRO A 119 -9.70 -10.49 29.17
N ASP A 120 -9.60 -11.77 29.53
CA ASP A 120 -8.51 -12.27 30.39
C ASP A 120 -7.14 -12.22 29.69
N GLU A 121 -7.09 -12.51 28.40
CA GLU A 121 -5.86 -12.36 27.60
C GLU A 121 -5.42 -10.91 27.54
N VAL A 122 -6.36 -9.97 27.36
CA VAL A 122 -6.07 -8.53 27.34
C VAL A 122 -5.52 -8.08 28.69
N VAL A 123 -6.15 -8.48 29.80
CA VAL A 123 -5.67 -8.16 31.16
C VAL A 123 -4.25 -8.66 31.36
N ARG A 124 -3.95 -9.91 30.96
CA ARG A 124 -2.58 -10.46 31.05
C ARG A 124 -1.58 -9.65 30.23
N ILE A 125 -1.89 -9.35 28.97
CA ILE A 125 -0.99 -8.59 28.09
C ILE A 125 -0.73 -7.19 28.65
N LEU A 126 -1.77 -6.47 29.06
CA LEU A 126 -1.62 -5.13 29.64
C LEU A 126 -0.83 -5.15 30.97
N GLY A 127 -0.88 -6.27 31.71
CA GLY A 127 -0.10 -6.48 32.93
C GLY A 127 1.41 -6.61 32.69
N PHE A 128 1.84 -7.01 31.49
CA PHE A 128 3.27 -7.09 31.11
C PHE A 128 3.83 -5.80 30.51
N LEU A 129 2.99 -4.80 30.26
CA LEU A 129 3.42 -3.52 29.71
C LEU A 129 3.63 -2.50 30.82
N GLU A 130 4.58 -1.59 30.62
CA GLU A 130 4.91 -0.54 31.57
C GLU A 130 4.95 0.85 30.89
N GLY A 131 4.85 1.90 31.70
CA GLY A 131 4.97 3.29 31.28
C GLY A 131 4.07 3.67 30.09
N GLU A 132 4.66 4.35 29.11
CA GLU A 132 3.97 4.85 27.92
C GLU A 132 3.36 3.74 27.07
N HIS A 133 4.01 2.57 26.99
CA HIS A 133 3.49 1.44 26.22
C HIS A 133 2.20 0.88 26.81
N ARG A 134 2.10 0.83 28.14
CA ARG A 134 0.87 0.41 28.82
C ARG A 134 -0.27 1.39 28.59
N LEU A 135 0.01 2.70 28.75
CA LEU A 135 -0.96 3.76 28.51
C LEU A 135 -1.48 3.70 27.07
N PHE A 136 -0.56 3.59 26.10
CA PHE A 136 -0.92 3.54 24.69
C PHE A 136 -1.75 2.29 24.36
N ALA A 137 -1.37 1.11 24.87
CA ALA A 137 -2.14 -0.11 24.65
C ALA A 137 -3.54 -0.05 25.29
N GLN A 138 -3.67 0.54 26.48
CA GLN A 138 -4.98 0.78 27.13
C GLN A 138 -5.85 1.74 26.31
N LEU A 139 -5.25 2.80 25.76
CA LEU A 139 -5.95 3.76 24.92
C LEU A 139 -6.51 3.10 23.65
N LEU A 140 -5.68 2.33 22.94
CA LEU A 140 -6.09 1.60 21.74
C LEU A 140 -7.21 0.60 22.05
N TYR A 141 -7.06 -0.17 23.14
CA TYR A 141 -8.07 -1.15 23.53
C TYR A 141 -9.39 -0.50 23.96
N GLY A 142 -9.32 0.56 24.77
CA GLY A 142 -10.50 1.23 25.33
C GLY A 142 -11.31 2.02 24.30
N THR A 143 -10.67 2.52 23.25
CA THR A 143 -11.34 3.34 22.20
C THR A 143 -11.57 2.60 20.89
N GLY A 144 -10.89 1.47 20.67
CA GLY A 144 -10.93 0.73 19.41
C GLY A 144 -10.25 1.45 18.23
N MET A 145 -9.52 2.54 18.48
CA MET A 145 -8.82 3.28 17.42
C MET A 145 -7.70 2.46 16.79
N ARG A 146 -7.37 2.78 15.54
CA ARG A 146 -6.22 2.17 14.86
C ARG A 146 -4.92 2.71 15.44
N ILE A 147 -3.87 1.89 15.40
CA ILE A 147 -2.52 2.29 15.84
C ILE A 147 -2.08 3.62 15.20
N SER A 148 -2.37 3.83 13.91
CA SER A 148 -2.02 5.08 13.23
C SER A 148 -2.77 6.30 13.75
N GLU A 149 -4.03 6.14 14.18
CA GLU A 149 -4.83 7.21 14.78
C GLU A 149 -4.23 7.59 16.14
N GLY A 150 -3.94 6.59 16.99
CA GLY A 150 -3.30 6.81 18.28
C GLY A 150 -1.91 7.45 18.18
N LEU A 151 -1.08 7.05 17.20
CA LEU A 151 0.25 7.63 17.00
C LEU A 151 0.22 9.08 16.46
N GLN A 152 -0.92 9.53 15.92
CA GLN A 152 -1.09 10.87 15.37
C GLN A 152 -1.88 11.80 16.29
N LEU A 153 -2.29 11.29 17.46
CA LEU A 153 -3.10 12.01 18.43
C LEU A 153 -2.38 13.25 18.95
N ARG A 154 -3.11 14.35 19.06
CA ARG A 154 -2.63 15.63 19.59
C ARG A 154 -3.38 15.96 20.87
N VAL A 155 -2.78 16.81 21.71
CA VAL A 155 -3.39 17.25 22.98
C VAL A 155 -4.79 17.84 22.78
N LYS A 156 -5.00 18.59 21.69
CA LYS A 156 -6.30 19.21 21.34
C LYS A 156 -7.40 18.20 20.97
N ASP A 157 -7.03 16.95 20.69
CA ASP A 157 -7.96 15.91 20.26
C ASP A 157 -8.59 15.21 21.49
N LEU A 158 -8.10 15.50 22.69
CA LEU A 158 -8.58 14.97 23.96
C LEU A 158 -9.60 15.94 24.58
N ASP A 159 -10.85 15.49 24.69
CA ASP A 159 -11.90 16.20 25.42
C ASP A 159 -12.17 15.46 26.73
N PHE A 160 -11.59 15.97 27.81
CA PHE A 160 -11.73 15.39 29.14
C PHE A 160 -13.08 15.67 29.78
N ASP A 161 -13.76 16.76 29.39
CA ASP A 161 -15.08 17.12 29.94
C ASP A 161 -16.15 16.14 29.46
N HIS A 162 -16.04 15.70 28.20
CA HIS A 162 -16.96 14.72 27.61
C HIS A 162 -16.42 13.28 27.64
N GLY A 163 -15.16 13.08 28.04
CA GLY A 163 -14.51 11.76 28.03
C GLY A 163 -14.37 11.19 26.62
N THR A 164 -14.11 12.04 25.63
CA THR A 164 -14.06 11.65 24.21
C THR A 164 -12.72 11.99 23.58
N ILE A 165 -12.42 11.28 22.48
CA ILE A 165 -11.22 11.51 21.67
C ILE A 165 -11.66 11.72 20.23
N ILE A 166 -11.18 12.80 19.62
CA ILE A 166 -11.49 13.17 18.23
C ILE A 166 -10.37 12.66 17.32
N VAL A 167 -10.67 11.68 16.48
CA VAL A 167 -9.71 11.02 15.56
C VAL A 167 -10.00 11.32 14.09
#